data_AF-A0A1Q2YZT9-F1
#
_entry.id   AF-A0A1Q2YZT9-F1
#
_cell.length_a   1.000
_cell.length_b   1.000
_cell.length_c   1.000
_cell.angle_alpha   90.00
_cell.angle_beta   90.00
_cell.angle_gamma   90.00
#
_symmetry.space_group_name_H-M   'P 1'
#
loop_
_entity.id
_entity.type
_entity.pdbx_description
1 polymer ?
#
loop_
_entity_poly.entity_id
_entity_poly.type
_entity_poly.pdbx_seq_one_letter_code
_entity_poly.pdbx_strand_id
1 'polypeptide(L)' 'MRQRIAGAWGMAAFVDGGSVQEDSAPGFSNLAFGAGLGVRYATAIGPIRADVAFPLKKLPGDSGYGLYIGIGQAF' A
#
# COMPACT_ATOMS: atom_id res chain seq x y z
N MET A 1 2.85 3.14 8.93
CA MET A 1 3.05 2.65 10.32
C MET A 1 3.02 1.14 10.35
N ARG A 2 3.94 0.49 11.06
CA ARG A 2 3.98 -0.97 11.26
C ARG A 2 3.97 -1.28 12.76
N GLN A 3 3.12 -2.19 13.20
CA GLN A 3 3.07 -2.63 14.60
C GLN A 3 2.94 -4.15 14.70
N ARG A 4 3.67 -4.74 15.65
CA ARG A 4 3.48 -6.13 16.04
C ARG A 4 2.31 -6.17 17.03
N ILE A 5 1.34 -7.04 16.79
CA ILE A 5 0.12 -7.08 17.61
C ILE A 5 0.15 -8.27 18.57
N ALA A 6 0.48 -9.47 18.08
CA ALA A 6 0.51 -10.67 18.91
C ALA A 6 1.38 -11.77 18.29
N GLY A 7 2.35 -12.32 19.03
CA GLY A 7 3.15 -13.46 18.56
C GLY A 7 3.79 -13.20 17.19
N ALA A 8 3.52 -14.04 16.21
CA ALA A 8 4.01 -13.91 14.83
C ALA A 8 3.20 -12.91 13.97
N TRP A 9 2.11 -12.34 14.49
CA TRP A 9 1.22 -11.42 13.77
C TRP A 9 1.66 -9.96 13.92
N GLY A 10 1.66 -9.26 12.79
CA GLY A 10 1.82 -7.81 12.70
C GLY A 10 0.77 -7.20 11.77
N MET A 11 0.64 -5.89 11.86
CA MET A 11 -0.24 -5.10 11.02
C MET A 11 0.48 -3.84 10.55
N ALA A 12 0.05 -3.31 9.42
CA ALA A 12 0.43 -2.00 8.95
C ALA A 12 -0.79 -1.18 8.55
N ALA A 13 -0.65 0.12 8.70
CA ALA A 13 -1.48 1.12 8.05
C ALA A 13 -0.55 2.00 7.23
N PHE A 14 -0.96 2.36 6.02
CA PHE A 14 -0.16 3.16 5.12
C PHE A 14 -1.01 4.15 4.33
N VAL A 15 -0.37 5.24 3.94
CA VAL A 15 -0.86 6.21 2.97
C VAL A 15 0.31 6.47 2.02
N ASP A 16 0.04 6.41 0.74
CA ASP A 16 1.00 6.72 -0.32
C ASP A 16 0.40 7.75 -1.27
N GLY A 17 1.28 8.38 -2.05
CA GLY A 17 0.86 9.34 -3.05
C GLY A 17 1.94 9.57 -4.09
N GLY A 18 1.49 9.88 -5.30
CA GLY A 18 2.35 10.12 -6.45
C GLY A 18 1.60 10.91 -7.53
N SER A 19 2.34 11.39 -8.52
CA SER A 19 1.78 12.12 -9.65
C SER A 19 2.51 11.72 -10.92
N VAL A 20 1.78 11.62 -12.04
CA VAL A 20 2.35 11.46 -13.38
C VAL A 20 2.00 12.70 -14.20
N GLN A 21 3.01 13.29 -14.83
CA GLN A 21 2.93 14.58 -15.53
C GLN A 21 3.83 14.53 -16.77
N GLU A 22 3.45 15.24 -17.83
CA GLU A 22 4.23 15.32 -19.07
C GLU A 22 5.33 16.40 -19.00
N ASP A 23 5.08 17.46 -18.23
CA ASP A 23 6.02 18.56 -18.03
C ASP A 23 7.12 18.19 -17.02
N SER A 24 8.32 18.73 -17.25
CA SER A 24 9.47 18.52 -16.36
C SER A 24 9.39 19.33 -15.05
N ALA A 25 8.51 20.33 -15.01
CA ALA A 25 8.24 21.11 -13.81
C ALA A 25 7.19 20.38 -12.94
N PRO A 26 7.44 20.19 -11.63
CA PRO A 26 6.48 19.53 -10.76
C PRO A 26 5.23 20.42 -10.57
N GLY A 27 4.09 19.94 -11.07
CA GLY A 27 2.77 20.49 -10.78
C GLY A 27 2.02 19.68 -9.71
N PHE A 28 0.99 20.28 -9.12
CA PHE A 28 0.19 19.68 -8.04
C PHE A 28 -1.22 19.22 -8.48
N SER A 29 -1.55 19.33 -9.77
CA SER A 29 -2.89 19.02 -10.28
C SER A 29 -3.18 17.52 -10.35
N ASN A 30 -2.15 16.69 -10.58
CA ASN A 30 -2.28 15.25 -10.85
C ASN A 30 -1.81 14.38 -9.68
N LEU A 31 -1.94 14.83 -8.43
CA LEU A 31 -1.66 13.97 -7.29
C LEU A 31 -2.77 12.92 -7.10
N ALA A 32 -2.36 11.66 -7.08
CA ALA A 32 -3.13 10.53 -6.63
C ALA A 32 -2.63 10.11 -5.25
N PHE A 33 -3.56 9.75 -4.37
CA PHE A 33 -3.26 9.22 -3.04
C PHE A 33 -4.02 7.94 -2.80
N GLY A 34 -3.37 6.97 -2.18
CA GLY A 34 -3.94 5.72 -1.71
C GLY A 34 -3.79 5.59 -0.19
N ALA A 35 -4.72 4.90 0.44
CA ALA A 35 -4.59 4.49 1.83
C ALA A 35 -4.95 3.01 1.97
N GLY A 36 -4.27 2.32 2.87
CA GLY A 36 -4.47 0.89 3.02
C GLY A 36 -4.09 0.34 4.38
N LEU A 37 -4.54 -0.89 4.58
CA LEU A 37 -4.28 -1.70 5.77
C LEU A 37 -3.69 -3.03 5.34
N GLY A 38 -2.87 -3.59 6.21
CA GLY A 38 -2.11 -4.77 5.89
C GLY A 38 -1.87 -5.67 7.07
N VAL A 39 -1.93 -6.97 6.87
CA VAL A 39 -1.56 -7.98 7.87
C VAL A 39 -0.28 -8.67 7.46
N ARG A 40 0.50 -9.05 8.46
CA ARG A 40 1.80 -9.71 8.31
C ARG A 40 1.86 -10.90 9.24
N TYR A 41 2.32 -12.03 8.73
CA TYR A 41 2.55 -13.24 9.53
C TYR A 41 3.97 -13.73 9.35
N ALA A 42 4.73 -13.78 10.44
CA ALA A 42 6.10 -14.26 10.43
C ALA A 42 6.13 -15.80 10.39
N THR A 43 6.69 -16.36 9.32
CA THR A 43 6.94 -17.81 9.19
C THR A 43 8.44 -18.10 9.26
N ALA A 44 8.80 -19.38 9.36
CA ALA A 44 10.21 -19.82 9.36
C ALA A 44 10.95 -19.49 8.05
N ILE A 45 10.24 -19.32 6.94
CA ILE A 45 10.79 -19.03 5.61
C ILE A 45 10.68 -17.54 5.22
N GLY A 46 10.13 -16.70 6.10
CA GLY A 46 9.95 -15.27 5.87
C GLY A 46 8.52 -14.76 6.15
N PRO A 47 8.30 -13.44 6.13
CA PRO A 47 6.99 -12.87 6.39
C PRO A 47 6.05 -13.04 5.19
N ILE A 48 4.83 -13.49 5.46
CA ILE A 48 3.70 -13.40 4.54
C ILE A 48 3.03 -12.04 4.73
N ARG A 49 2.62 -11.39 3.64
CA ARG A 49 1.97 -10.08 3.62
C ARG A 49 0.67 -10.17 2.82
N ALA A 50 -0.37 -9.57 3.35
CA ALA A 50 -1.60 -9.30 2.62
C ALA A 50 -2.03 -7.87 2.94
N ASP A 51 -2.06 -7.02 1.92
CA ASP A 51 -2.39 -5.60 2.04
C ASP A 51 -3.58 -5.29 1.11
N VAL A 52 -4.52 -4.48 1.60
CA VAL A 52 -5.62 -3.92 0.83
C VAL A 52 -5.53 -2.40 0.86
N ALA A 53 -5.66 -1.78 -0.31
CA ALA A 53 -5.55 -0.34 -0.47
C ALA A 53 -6.73 0.22 -1.28
N PHE A 54 -7.10 1.46 -0.99
CA PHE A 54 -8.19 2.17 -1.62
C PHE A 54 -7.68 3.55 -2.08
N PRO A 55 -8.06 4.02 -3.28
CA PRO A 55 -7.75 5.39 -3.71
C PRO A 55 -8.55 6.38 -2.86
N LEU A 56 -7.88 7.39 -2.31
CA LEU A 56 -8.54 8.48 -1.57
C LEU A 56 -9.36 9.38 -2.50
N LYS A 57 -8.93 9.49 -3.75
CA LYS A 57 -9.67 10.14 -4.84
C LYS A 57 -9.65 9.22 -6.05
N LYS A 58 -10.79 8.59 -6.32
CA LYS A 58 -10.94 7.66 -7.44
C LYS A 58 -11.09 8.42 -8.76
N LEU A 59 -10.28 8.11 -9.76
CA LEU A 59 -10.41 8.66 -11.11
C LEU A 59 -11.37 7.79 -11.96
N PRO A 60 -11.99 8.36 -13.02
CA PRO A 60 -12.76 7.57 -13.97
C PRO A 60 -11.91 6.45 -14.56
N GLY A 61 -12.38 5.21 -14.43
CA GLY A 61 -11.67 4.01 -14.91
C GLY A 61 -10.81 3.30 -13.87
N ASP A 62 -10.58 3.88 -12.68
CA ASP A 62 -9.80 3.23 -11.62
C ASP A 62 -10.55 2.05 -11.00
N SER A 63 -9.79 1.04 -10.57
CA SER A 63 -10.29 0.04 -9.63
C SER A 63 -10.71 0.70 -8.31
N GLY A 64 -11.74 0.16 -7.65
CA GLY A 64 -12.16 0.64 -6.32
C GLY A 64 -11.19 0.26 -5.19
N TYR A 65 -10.35 -0.74 -5.41
CA TYR A 65 -9.37 -1.23 -4.45
C TYR A 65 -8.22 -1.97 -5.14
N GLY A 66 -7.11 -2.09 -4.44
CA GLY A 66 -5.98 -2.95 -4.79
C GLY A 66 -5.78 -4.00 -3.72
N LEU A 67 -5.50 -5.25 -4.14
CA LEU A 67 -5.10 -6.33 -3.26
C LEU A 67 -3.67 -6.74 -3.60
N TYR A 68 -2.81 -6.79 -2.59
CA TYR A 68 -1.43 -7.24 -2.72
C TYR A 68 -1.17 -8.39 -1.76
N ILE A 69 -0.63 -9.49 -2.28
CA ILE A 69 -0.23 -10.66 -1.50
C ILE A 69 1.22 -10.99 -1.88
N GLY A 70 2.07 -11.17 -0.87
CA GLY A 70 3.48 -11.46 -1.07
C GLY A 70 4.06 -12.34 0.02
N ILE A 71 5.09 -13.11 -0.34
CA ILE A 71 5.85 -13.96 0.58
C ILE A 71 7.32 -13.55 0.47
N GLY A 72 7.96 -13.26 1.61
CA GLY A 72 9.37 -12.87 1.67
C GLY A 72 9.58 -11.37 1.86
N GLN A 73 10.81 -10.92 1.60
CA GLN A 73 11.20 -9.53 1.79
C GLN A 73 10.93 -8.74 0.50
N ALA A 74 9.78 -8.07 0.40
CA ALA A 74 9.62 -6.98 -0.58
C ALA A 74 10.43 -5.77 -0.08
N PHE A 75 11.30 -5.32 -0.99
CA PHE A 75 12.36 -4.31 -0.86
C PHE A 75 11.79 -2.94 -0.48
#